data_AF-A0A060QEQ4-F1
#
_entry.id   AF-A0A060QEQ4-F1
#
_cell.length_a   1.000
_cell.length_b   1.000
_cell.length_c   1.000
_cell.angle_alpha   90.00
_cell.angle_beta   90.00
_cell.angle_gamma   90.00
#
_symmetry.space_group_name_H-M   'P 1'
#
loop_
_entity.id
_entity.type
_entity.pdbx_description
1 polymer ?
#
loop_
_entity_poly.entity_id
_entity_poly.type
_entity_poly.pdbx_seq_one_letter_code
_entity_poly.pdbx_strand_id
1 'polypeptide(L)'
;MSVVSEYFSAVAEFDASHATPETVTGYCKAMIRTMSEQDTPSAPLKEKFHRLARSTGLTEGQAKRLFYGEWSAIPAHVFLAVQSAYRHHLDRARRRAEHQAALYRDLSERWDNECAGSSTGKPQKSSGLPASFYSPRSV
;
A
#
# COMPACT_ATOMS: atom_id res chain seq x y z
N MET A 1 -3.69 -11.15 -6.06
CA MET A 1 -4.40 -10.11 -6.83
C MET A 1 -4.33 -8.83 -6.01
N SER A 2 -3.76 -7.76 -6.58
CA SER A 2 -3.42 -6.54 -5.85
C SER A 2 -4.68 -5.73 -5.57
N VAL A 3 -4.95 -5.47 -4.29
CA VAL A 3 -6.07 -4.64 -3.80
C VAL A 3 -6.10 -3.28 -4.49
N VAL A 4 -4.94 -2.79 -4.94
CA VAL A 4 -4.79 -1.54 -5.70
C VAL A 4 -5.57 -1.56 -7.02
N SER A 5 -5.64 -2.73 -7.69
CA SER A 5 -6.33 -2.87 -8.98
C SER A 5 -7.85 -2.73 -8.86
N GLU A 6 -8.44 -3.20 -7.77
CA GLU A 6 -9.90 -3.09 -7.55
C GLU A 6 -10.32 -1.64 -7.31
N TYR A 7 -9.53 -0.84 -6.62
CA TYR A 7 -9.82 0.59 -6.39
C TYR A 7 -9.75 1.44 -7.66
N PHE A 8 -8.89 1.09 -8.63
CA PHE A 8 -8.83 1.80 -9.91
C PHE A 8 -10.07 1.55 -10.78
N SER A 9 -10.68 0.36 -10.68
CA SER A 9 -11.93 0.03 -11.40
C SER A 9 -13.11 0.86 -10.89
N ALA A 10 -13.21 1.07 -9.57
CA ALA A 10 -14.31 1.83 -8.96
C ALA A 10 -14.28 3.34 -9.30
N VAL A 11 -13.11 3.92 -9.59
CA VAL A 11 -13.01 5.33 -10.02
C VAL A 11 -13.40 5.52 -11.48
N ALA A 12 -13.17 4.50 -12.33
CA ALA A 12 -13.58 4.52 -13.72
C ALA A 12 -15.11 4.43 -13.90
N GLU A 13 -15.84 3.91 -12.90
CA GLU A 13 -17.29 3.79 -12.88
C GLU A 13 -18.03 4.98 -12.23
N PHE A 14 -17.36 6.11 -11.94
CA PHE A 14 -18.07 7.32 -11.52
C PHE A 14 -18.77 7.95 -12.72
N ASP A 15 -19.90 7.34 -13.07
CA ASP A 15 -20.77 7.75 -14.16
C ASP A 15 -21.43 9.08 -13.76
N ALA A 16 -21.15 10.14 -14.52
CA ALA A 16 -21.64 11.49 -14.22
C ALA A 16 -23.18 11.59 -14.17
N SER A 17 -23.86 10.56 -14.70
CA SER A 17 -25.31 10.32 -14.65
C SER A 17 -25.87 10.09 -13.24
N HIS A 18 -25.04 9.69 -12.27
CA HIS A 18 -25.45 9.41 -10.88
C HIS A 18 -24.75 10.30 -9.83
N ALA A 19 -24.16 11.43 -10.24
CA ALA A 19 -23.48 12.36 -9.35
C ALA A 19 -24.46 13.15 -8.47
N THR A 20 -25.12 12.48 -7.52
CA THR A 20 -25.88 13.15 -6.47
C THR A 20 -24.92 13.81 -5.47
N PRO A 21 -25.30 14.91 -4.81
CA PRO A 21 -24.46 15.57 -3.81
C PRO A 21 -23.95 14.62 -2.70
N GLU A 22 -24.75 13.62 -2.34
CA GLU A 22 -24.42 12.62 -1.33
C GLU A 22 -23.31 11.68 -1.81
N THR A 23 -23.36 11.24 -3.07
CA THR A 23 -22.32 10.37 -3.66
C THR A 23 -20.97 11.08 -3.73
N VAL A 24 -20.98 12.35 -4.16
CA VAL A 24 -19.77 13.20 -4.22
C VAL A 24 -19.19 13.40 -2.81
N THR A 25 -20.06 13.61 -1.82
CA THR A 25 -19.64 13.77 -0.43
C THR A 25 -19.02 12.49 0.13
N GLY A 26 -19.67 11.34 -0.10
CA GLY A 26 -19.14 10.03 0.28
C GLY A 26 -17.78 9.75 -0.37
N TYR A 27 -17.64 10.07 -1.65
CA TYR A 27 -16.40 9.88 -2.41
C TYR A 27 -15.24 10.74 -1.86
N CYS A 28 -15.48 12.04 -1.63
CA CYS A 28 -14.49 12.92 -1.01
C CYS A 28 -14.07 12.47 0.38
N LYS A 29 -15.04 12.03 1.19
CA LYS A 29 -14.79 11.52 2.54
C LYS A 29 -13.89 10.27 2.50
N ALA A 30 -14.13 9.37 1.56
CA ALA A 30 -13.30 8.19 1.35
C ALA A 30 -11.87 8.57 0.98
N MET A 31 -11.67 9.45 -0.01
CA MET A 31 -10.34 9.91 -0.43
C MET A 31 -9.53 10.52 0.73
N ILE A 32 -10.14 11.45 1.46
CA ILE A 32 -9.52 12.12 2.62
C ILE A 32 -9.11 11.10 3.68
N ARG A 33 -9.97 10.12 3.97
CA ARG A 33 -9.73 9.10 4.97
C ARG A 33 -8.52 8.24 4.59
N THR A 34 -8.49 7.74 3.36
CA THR A 34 -7.37 6.95 2.82
C THR A 34 -6.04 7.71 2.92
N MET A 35 -6.01 8.99 2.53
CA MET A 35 -4.80 9.82 2.65
C MET A 35 -4.35 9.98 4.10
N SER A 36 -5.30 10.19 5.02
CA SER A 36 -4.99 10.42 6.44
C SER A 36 -4.50 9.17 7.18
N GLU A 37 -5.01 8.00 6.81
CA GLU A 37 -4.71 6.72 7.47
C GLU A 37 -3.41 6.10 6.94
N GLN A 38 -3.13 6.23 5.64
CA GLN A 38 -1.93 5.63 5.02
C GLN A 38 -0.65 6.40 5.28
N ASP A 39 -0.67 7.75 5.30
CA ASP A 39 0.56 8.51 5.50
C ASP A 39 1.00 8.50 6.98
N THR A 40 0.06 8.45 7.94
CA THR A 40 0.37 8.40 9.38
C THR A 40 -0.76 7.75 10.20
N PRO A 41 -0.79 6.41 10.36
CA PRO A 41 -1.90 5.74 11.04
C PRO A 41 -2.04 6.17 12.52
N SER A 42 -0.92 6.31 13.22
CA SER A 42 -0.86 6.64 14.66
C SER A 42 -0.79 8.15 15.00
N ALA A 43 -0.86 9.04 14.01
CA ALA A 43 -0.77 10.48 14.29
C ALA A 43 -2.05 11.01 14.95
N PRO A 44 -1.94 12.00 15.86
CA PRO A 44 -3.10 12.65 16.46
C PRO A 44 -3.95 13.34 15.39
N LEU A 45 -5.28 13.40 15.60
CA LEU A 45 -6.24 13.97 14.64
C LEU A 45 -5.88 15.40 14.21
N LYS A 46 -5.38 16.23 15.13
CA LYS A 46 -4.94 17.60 14.83
C LYS A 46 -3.83 17.62 13.77
N GLU A 47 -2.86 16.72 13.89
CA GLU A 47 -1.78 16.62 12.91
C GLU A 47 -2.28 16.09 11.57
N LYS A 48 -3.20 15.12 11.59
CA LYS A 48 -3.87 14.63 10.37
C LYS A 48 -4.57 15.77 9.62
N PHE A 49 -5.31 16.63 10.31
CA PHE A 49 -5.97 17.78 9.69
C PHE A 49 -4.98 18.81 9.15
N HIS A 50 -3.92 19.10 9.89
CA HIS A 50 -2.89 20.03 9.43
C HIS A 50 -2.20 19.53 8.15
N ARG A 51 -1.88 18.23 8.08
CA ARG A 51 -1.28 17.61 6.90
C ARG A 51 -2.25 17.59 5.71
N LEU A 52 -3.51 17.22 5.95
CA LEU A 52 -4.56 17.25 4.92
C LEU A 52 -4.75 18.65 4.36
N ALA A 53 -4.80 19.68 5.22
CA ALA A 53 -4.89 21.07 4.81
C ALA A 53 -3.71 21.47 3.89
N ARG A 54 -2.47 21.10 4.27
CA ARG A 54 -1.29 21.37 3.44
C ARG A 54 -1.29 20.61 2.11
N SER A 55 -1.71 19.34 2.09
CA SER A 55 -1.66 18.53 0.86
C SER A 55 -2.78 18.88 -0.13
N THR A 56 -3.95 19.27 0.38
CA THR A 56 -5.11 19.65 -0.43
C THR A 56 -5.16 21.15 -0.74
N GLY A 57 -4.42 21.98 -0.01
CA GLY A 57 -4.52 23.45 -0.11
C GLY A 57 -5.78 24.02 0.55
N LEU A 58 -6.51 23.21 1.33
CA LEU A 58 -7.69 23.63 2.07
C LEU A 58 -7.33 24.20 3.44
N THR A 59 -8.24 24.94 4.05
CA THR A 59 -8.11 25.33 5.46
C THR A 59 -8.31 24.12 6.38
N GLU A 60 -7.74 24.15 7.58
CA GLU A 60 -7.94 23.08 8.58
C GLU A 60 -9.42 22.87 8.91
N GLY A 61 -10.21 23.95 8.94
CA GLY A 61 -11.66 23.87 9.17
C GLY A 61 -12.39 23.14 8.03
N GLN A 62 -12.02 23.39 6.78
CA GLN A 62 -12.57 22.67 5.62
C GLN A 62 -12.15 21.20 5.64
N ALA A 63 -10.88 20.91 5.92
CA ALA A 63 -10.39 19.54 6.03
C ALA A 63 -11.12 18.76 7.15
N LYS A 64 -11.37 19.42 8.29
CA LYS A 64 -12.12 18.86 9.41
C LYS A 64 -13.57 18.54 9.03
N ARG A 65 -14.26 19.49 8.39
CA ARG A 65 -15.64 19.31 7.91
C ARG A 65 -15.77 18.16 6.91
N LEU A 66 -14.82 18.05 5.97
CA LEU A 66 -14.76 16.93 5.03
C LEU A 66 -14.54 15.59 5.74
N PHE A 67 -13.62 15.56 6.70
CA PHE A 67 -13.30 14.34 7.45
C PHE A 67 -14.51 13.80 8.23
N TYR A 68 -15.23 14.68 8.94
CA TYR A 68 -16.43 14.27 9.66
C TYR A 68 -17.64 14.06 8.74
N GLY A 69 -17.63 14.62 7.52
CA GLY A 69 -18.76 14.59 6.60
C GLY A 69 -19.84 15.60 6.98
N GLU A 70 -19.45 16.74 7.53
CA GLU A 70 -20.35 17.84 7.93
C GLU A 70 -20.86 18.66 6.73
N TRP A 71 -20.38 18.38 5.52
CA TRP A 71 -20.82 19.07 4.30
C TRP A 71 -22.02 18.37 3.68
N SER A 72 -23.12 19.10 3.53
CA SER A 72 -24.29 18.65 2.78
C SER A 72 -24.05 18.66 1.26
N ALA A 73 -23.27 19.64 0.78
CA ALA A 73 -22.82 19.72 -0.59
C ALA A 73 -21.39 20.27 -0.63
N ILE A 74 -20.54 19.64 -1.44
CA ILE A 74 -19.13 20.00 -1.58
C ILE A 74 -18.99 21.02 -2.71
N PRO A 75 -18.46 22.23 -2.47
CA PRO A 75 -18.11 23.16 -3.54
C PRO A 75 -17.10 22.55 -4.51
N ALA A 76 -17.28 22.81 -5.81
CA ALA A 76 -16.47 22.22 -6.88
C ALA A 76 -14.96 22.42 -6.67
N HIS A 77 -14.53 23.61 -6.23
CA HIS A 77 -13.10 23.90 -6.00
C HIS A 77 -12.49 22.99 -4.93
N VAL A 78 -13.27 22.61 -3.92
CA VAL A 78 -12.80 21.68 -2.87
C VAL A 78 -12.75 20.26 -3.38
N PHE A 79 -13.77 19.82 -4.12
CA PHE A 79 -13.74 18.52 -4.78
C PHE A 79 -12.49 18.35 -5.65
N LEU A 80 -12.21 19.32 -6.52
CA LEU A 80 -11.06 19.28 -7.42
C LEU A 80 -9.73 19.29 -6.66
N ALA A 81 -9.64 20.07 -5.57
CA ALA A 81 -8.47 20.11 -4.70
C ALA A 81 -8.19 18.75 -4.04
N VAL A 82 -9.23 18.10 -3.50
CA VAL A 82 -9.11 16.76 -2.89
C VAL A 82 -8.75 15.72 -3.95
N GLN A 83 -9.40 15.74 -5.11
CA GLN A 83 -9.13 14.79 -6.20
C GLN A 83 -7.68 14.91 -6.70
N SER A 84 -7.19 16.13 -6.91
CA SER A 84 -5.80 16.39 -7.30
C SER A 84 -4.81 15.84 -6.26
N ALA A 85 -5.03 16.17 -4.99
CA ALA A 85 -4.18 15.72 -3.89
C ALA A 85 -4.19 14.19 -3.74
N TYR A 86 -5.34 13.55 -3.97
CA TYR A 86 -5.49 12.10 -3.94
C TYR A 86 -4.71 11.42 -5.07
N ARG A 87 -4.73 11.96 -6.29
CA ARG A 87 -3.91 11.45 -7.40
C ARG A 87 -2.42 11.51 -7.08
N HIS A 88 -1.95 12.65 -6.54
CA HIS A 88 -0.57 12.78 -6.10
C HIS A 88 -0.21 11.83 -4.94
N HIS A 89 -1.17 11.54 -4.06
CA HIS A 89 -1.00 10.53 -3.01
C HIS A 89 -0.79 9.13 -3.60
N LEU A 90 -1.61 8.73 -4.56
CA LEU A 90 -1.47 7.44 -5.24
C LEU A 90 -0.14 7.32 -6.00
N ASP A 91 0.30 8.36 -6.68
CA ASP A 91 1.59 8.37 -7.37
C ASP A 91 2.76 8.19 -6.39
N ARG A 92 2.71 8.86 -5.23
CA ARG A 92 3.71 8.68 -4.17
C ARG A 92 3.68 7.26 -3.61
N ALA A 93 2.49 6.72 -3.35
CA ALA A 93 2.32 5.36 -2.84
C ALA A 93 2.86 4.32 -3.84
N ARG A 94 2.59 4.51 -5.14
CA ARG A 94 3.11 3.67 -6.22
C ARG A 94 4.64 3.67 -6.25
N ARG A 95 5.28 4.84 -6.22
CA ARG A 95 6.75 4.95 -6.21
C ARG A 95 7.38 4.28 -4.99
N ARG A 96 6.74 4.41 -3.80
CA ARG A 96 7.19 3.71 -2.58
C ARG A 96 7.11 2.19 -2.75
N ALA A 97 6.01 1.68 -3.30
CA ALA A 97 5.83 0.25 -3.56
C ALA A 97 6.84 -0.28 -4.59
N GLU A 98 7.07 0.45 -5.68
CA GLU A 98 8.07 0.11 -6.70
C GLU A 98 9.49 0.06 -6.11
N HIS A 99 9.85 1.05 -5.29
CA HIS A 99 11.14 1.06 -4.59
C HIS A 99 11.27 -0.12 -3.63
N GLN A 100 10.25 -0.41 -2.83
CA GLN A 100 10.27 -1.54 -1.89
C GLN A 100 10.37 -2.88 -2.62
N ALA A 101 9.67 -3.04 -3.75
CA ALA A 101 9.80 -4.22 -4.60
C ALA A 101 11.21 -4.37 -5.18
N ALA A 102 11.86 -3.27 -5.57
CA ALA A 102 13.25 -3.29 -6.02
C ALA A 102 14.21 -3.74 -4.91
N LEU A 103 14.02 -3.27 -3.67
CA LEU A 103 14.82 -3.73 -2.52
C LEU A 103 14.64 -5.22 -2.26
N TYR A 104 13.41 -5.73 -2.34
CA TYR A 104 13.16 -7.17 -2.18
C TYR A 104 13.77 -8.00 -3.30
N ARG A 105 13.79 -7.51 -4.55
CA ARG A 105 14.47 -8.19 -5.66
C ARG A 105 15.97 -8.28 -5.43
N ASP A 106 16.63 -7.17 -5.08
CA ASP A 106 18.07 -7.16 -4.77
C ASP A 106 18.39 -8.10 -3.59
N LEU A 107 17.58 -8.09 -2.54
CA LEU A 107 17.76 -8.99 -1.40
C LEU A 107 17.59 -10.47 -1.80
N SER A 108 16.59 -10.78 -2.64
CA SER A 108 16.36 -12.13 -3.15
C SER A 108 17.52 -12.60 -4.01
N GLU A 109 18.01 -11.77 -4.92
CA GLU A 109 19.15 -12.11 -5.79
C GLU A 109 20.42 -12.38 -4.97
N ARG A 110 20.68 -11.60 -3.91
CA ARG A 110 21.79 -11.85 -2.99
C ARG A 110 21.64 -13.18 -2.27
N TRP A 111 20.45 -13.47 -1.75
CA TRP A 111 20.16 -14.74 -1.09
C TRP A 111 20.33 -15.93 -2.04
N ASP A 112 19.80 -15.83 -3.27
CA ASP A 112 19.92 -16.87 -4.29
C ASP A 112 21.39 -17.13 -4.65
N ASN A 113 22.21 -16.08 -4.73
CA ASN A 113 23.65 -16.19 -4.98
C ASN A 113 24.40 -16.86 -3.80
N GLU A 114 24.05 -16.52 -2.56
CA GLU A 114 24.63 -17.15 -1.36
C GLU A 114 24.26 -18.64 -1.26
N CYS A 115 23.01 -18.99 -1.55
CA CYS A 115 22.56 -20.38 -1.60
C CYS A 115 23.17 -21.17 -2.78
N ALA A 116 23.31 -20.55 -3.96
CA ALA A 116 23.96 -21.17 -5.10
C ALA A 116 25.44 -21.50 -4.81
N GLY A 117 26.13 -20.64 -4.05
CA GLY A 117 27.50 -20.86 -3.56
C GLY A 117 27.66 -22.03 -2.57
N SER A 118 26.57 -22.47 -1.93
CA SER A 118 26.58 -23.62 -1.02
C SER A 118 26.38 -24.97 -1.72
N SER A 119 26.05 -24.99 -3.02
CA SER A 119 25.75 -26.23 -3.76
C SER A 119 26.92 -26.80 -4.58
N THR A 120 28.07 -26.13 -4.64
CA THR A 120 29.31 -26.72 -5.19
C THR A 120 30.00 -27.64 -4.18
N GLY A 121 29.22 -28.54 -3.57
CA GLY A 121 29.76 -29.81 -3.11
C GLY A 121 30.07 -30.64 -4.35
N LYS A 122 31.35 -30.70 -4.75
CA LYS A 122 31.82 -31.70 -5.72
C LYS A 122 31.20 -33.04 -5.31
N PRO A 123 30.66 -33.87 -6.24
CA PRO A 123 30.30 -35.22 -5.88
C PRO A 123 31.58 -35.88 -5.36
N GLN A 124 31.65 -36.07 -4.04
CA GLN A 124 32.68 -36.90 -3.43
C GLN A 124 32.48 -38.26 -4.08
N LYS A 125 33.44 -38.68 -4.92
CA LYS A 125 33.54 -40.06 -5.36
C LYS A 125 33.58 -40.92 -4.10
N SER A 126 32.44 -41.50 -3.73
CA SER A 126 32.36 -42.55 -2.72
C SER A 126 32.94 -43.82 -3.35
N SER A 127 34.26 -43.89 -3.42
CA SER A 127 34.96 -45.15 -3.60
C SER A 127 35.09 -45.82 -2.23
N GLY A 128 34.38 -46.93 -2.02
CA GLY A 128 34.78 -47.94 -1.03
C GLY A 128 33.72 -48.38 -0.02
N LEU A 129 32.88 -49.31 -0.46
CA LEU A 129 32.36 -50.51 0.24
C LEU A 129 31.47 -50.38 1.51
N PRO A 130 30.53 -51.35 1.71
CA PRO A 130 29.48 -51.27 2.72
C PRO A 130 29.85 -51.98 4.03
N ALA A 131 29.57 -51.36 5.16
CA ALA A 131 29.48 -51.97 6.48
C ALA A 131 28.70 -50.98 7.36
N SER A 132 27.80 -51.32 8.27
CA SER A 132 27.54 -52.57 8.98
C SER A 132 26.14 -52.44 9.61
N PHE A 133 25.48 -53.56 9.83
CA PHE A 133 24.16 -53.68 10.44
C PHE A 133 24.08 -53.02 11.82
N TYR A 134 23.01 -52.26 12.08
CA TYR A 134 22.59 -51.93 13.45
C TYR A 134 21.32 -52.73 13.77
N SER A 135 21.42 -53.61 14.77
CA SER A 135 20.35 -54.45 15.28
C SER A 135 19.59 -53.70 16.39
N PRO A 136 18.24 -53.64 16.38
CA PRO A 136 17.50 -52.97 17.43
C PRO A 136 17.47 -53.84 18.69
N ARG A 137 17.85 -53.27 19.83
CA ARG A 137 17.77 -53.94 21.14
C ARG A 137 16.41 -53.62 21.77
N SER A 138 15.52 -54.60 21.78
CA SER A 138 14.32 -54.63 22.62
C SER A 138 14.69 -55.17 24.00
N VAL A 139 14.46 -54.36 25.05
CA VAL A 139 13.90 -54.75 26.36
C VAL A 139 13.21 -53.53 26.95
#